data_AF-A0A7S2QMY0-F1
#
_entry.id   AF-A0A7S2QMY0-F1
#
_cell.length_a   1.000
_cell.length_b   1.000
_cell.length_c   1.000
_cell.angle_alpha   90.00
_cell.angle_beta   90.00
_cell.angle_gamma   90.00
#
_symmetry.space_group_name_H-M   'P 1'
#
loop_
_entity.id
_entity.type
_entity.pdbx_description
1 polymer ?
#
loop_
_entity_poly.entity_id
_entity_poly.type
_entity_poly.pdbx_seq_one_letter_code
_entity_poly.pdbx_strand_id
1 'polypeptide(L)'
;LARVYCVNLDRRAERWSILRRQFGRMRMRVARWPATDGSVLGADSLQRLCATGVLAREALVRLSLPAEERYFGVDLTLESLGAALSHMQIWRDIIRRSVRDAGPAAPAFLVVEDACEFEGGLD
;
A
#
# COMPACT_ATOMS: atom_id res chain seq x y z
N LEU A 1 7.05 -12.03 14.59
CA LEU A 1 6.67 -10.79 13.86
C LEU A 1 6.01 -9.83 14.84
N ALA A 2 6.42 -8.57 14.86
CA ALA A 2 5.78 -7.53 15.65
C ALA A 2 4.36 -7.24 15.16
N ARG A 3 4.16 -7.22 13.84
CA ARG A 3 2.83 -7.06 13.22
C ARG A 3 2.81 -7.53 11.77
N VAL A 4 1.62 -7.94 11.32
CA VAL A 4 1.33 -8.20 9.91
C VAL A 4 0.25 -7.22 9.44
N TYR A 5 0.51 -6.53 8.34
CA TYR A 5 -0.43 -5.64 7.67
C TYR A 5 -0.88 -6.25 6.35
N CYS A 6 -2.15 -6.05 6.01
CA CYS A 6 -2.66 -6.30 4.66
C CYS A 6 -3.20 -5.01 4.07
N VAL A 7 -2.53 -4.51 3.03
CA VAL A 7 -2.95 -3.35 2.24
C VAL A 7 -4.15 -3.77 1.40
N ASN A 8 -5.27 -3.06 1.54
CA ASN A 8 -6.46 -3.35 0.77
C ASN A 8 -7.28 -2.08 0.52
N LEU A 9 -7.75 -1.90 -0.71
CA LEU A 9 -8.66 -0.81 -1.07
C LEU A 9 -10.03 -1.04 -0.43
N ASP A 10 -10.65 0.02 0.11
CA ASP A 10 -11.99 -0.05 0.71
C ASP A 10 -13.07 -0.51 -0.27
N ARG A 11 -12.96 -0.11 -1.54
CA ARG A 11 -13.85 -0.58 -2.60
C ARG A 11 -13.66 -2.05 -3.01
N ARG A 12 -12.62 -2.73 -2.52
CA ARG A 12 -12.31 -4.16 -2.80
C ARG A 12 -12.48 -5.03 -1.55
N ALA A 13 -13.63 -4.90 -0.89
CA ALA A 13 -13.96 -5.61 0.35
C ALA A 13 -14.06 -7.14 0.17
N GLU A 14 -14.36 -7.59 -1.04
CA GLU A 14 -14.39 -9.00 -1.43
C GLU A 14 -13.01 -9.64 -1.33
N ARG A 15 -11.95 -8.95 -1.77
CA ARG A 15 -10.56 -9.43 -1.67
C ARG A 15 -10.13 -9.58 -0.22
N TRP A 16 -10.46 -8.59 0.61
CA TRP A 16 -10.21 -8.68 2.04
C TRP A 16 -10.93 -9.87 2.68
N SER A 17 -12.18 -10.14 2.27
CA SER A 17 -12.95 -11.27 2.81
C SER A 17 -12.29 -12.62 2.49
N ILE A 18 -11.74 -12.77 1.29
CA ILE A 18 -10.99 -13.96 0.86
C ILE A 18 -9.71 -14.10 1.69
N LEU A 19 -8.89 -13.04 1.74
CA LEU A 19 -7.62 -13.05 2.47
C LEU A 19 -7.81 -13.27 3.97
N ARG A 20 -8.82 -12.65 4.58
CA ARG A 20 -9.16 -12.87 5.99
C ARG A 20 -9.42 -14.34 6.30
N ARG A 21 -10.04 -15.08 5.37
CA ARG A 21 -10.24 -16.53 5.51
C ARG A 21 -8.92 -17.29 5.45
N GLN A 22 -8.04 -16.94 4.50
CA GLN A 22 -6.72 -17.56 4.38
C GLN A 22 -5.86 -17.30 5.62
N PHE A 23 -5.80 -16.05 6.11
CA PHE A 23 -5.12 -15.69 7.35
C PHE A 23 -5.66 -16.45 8.56
N GLY A 24 -6.97 -16.69 8.62
CA GLY A 24 -7.61 -17.52 9.65
C GLY A 24 -7.09 -18.95 9.66
N ARG A 25 -6.99 -19.60 8.48
CA ARG A 25 -6.44 -20.97 8.35
C ARG A 25 -4.98 -21.05 8.76
N MET A 26 -4.20 -20.01 8.47
CA MET A 26 -2.79 -19.91 8.87
C MET A 26 -2.58 -19.45 10.32
N ARG A 27 -3.67 -19.18 11.07
CA ARG A 27 -3.62 -18.58 12.42
C ARG A 27 -2.79 -17.28 12.47
N MET A 28 -2.78 -16.52 11.38
CA MET A 28 -2.05 -15.26 11.26
C MET A 28 -2.91 -14.08 11.71
N ARG A 29 -2.43 -13.34 12.72
CA ARG A 29 -3.09 -12.10 13.16
C ARG A 29 -2.70 -10.94 12.25
N VAL A 30 -3.56 -10.65 11.29
CA VAL A 30 -3.34 -9.59 10.29
C VAL A 30 -4.23 -8.37 10.55
N ALA A 31 -3.64 -7.18 10.51
CA ALA A 31 -4.37 -5.92 10.54
C ALA A 31 -4.61 -5.43 9.11
N ARG A 32 -5.88 -5.20 8.73
CA ARG A 32 -6.22 -4.52 7.48
C ARG A 32 -5.74 -3.07 7.53
N TRP A 33 -5.05 -2.64 6.49
CA TRP A 33 -4.66 -1.25 6.28
C TRP A 33 -5.47 -0.69 5.10
N PRO A 34 -6.17 0.44 5.28
CA PRO A 34 -6.92 1.07 4.19
C PRO A 34 -5.93 1.64 3.17
N ALA A 35 -5.91 1.05 1.97
CA ALA A 35 -5.07 1.51 0.89
C ALA A 35 -5.55 2.86 0.36
N THR A 36 -4.61 3.68 -0.11
CA THR A 36 -4.91 4.91 -0.83
C THR A 36 -5.41 4.58 -2.23
N ASP A 37 -6.65 4.96 -2.53
CA ASP A 37 -7.20 4.81 -3.87
C ASP A 37 -6.63 5.89 -4.79
N GLY A 38 -5.81 5.47 -5.74
CA GLY A 38 -5.24 6.37 -6.74
C GLY A 38 -6.29 7.06 -7.61
N SER A 39 -7.42 6.39 -7.89
CA SER A 39 -8.45 6.90 -8.80
C SER A 39 -9.17 8.15 -8.28
N VAL A 40 -9.11 8.41 -6.98
CA VAL A 40 -9.72 9.59 -6.35
C VAL A 40 -8.73 10.75 -6.17
N LEU A 41 -7.48 10.60 -6.63
CA LEU A 41 -6.47 11.66 -6.58
C LEU A 41 -6.74 12.68 -7.69
N GLY A 42 -7.46 13.74 -7.36
CA GLY A 42 -7.67 14.89 -8.23
C GLY A 42 -6.44 15.80 -8.36
N ALA A 43 -6.53 16.78 -9.27
CA ALA A 43 -5.46 17.73 -9.58
C ALA A 43 -4.88 18.42 -8.32
N ASP A 44 -5.73 18.88 -7.40
CA ASP A 44 -5.30 19.54 -6.17
C ASP A 44 -4.44 18.64 -5.27
N SER A 45 -4.77 17.35 -5.19
CA SER A 45 -3.99 16.38 -4.42
C SER A 45 -2.63 16.16 -5.05
N LEU A 46 -2.57 16.03 -6.38
CA LEU A 46 -1.32 15.87 -7.11
C LEU A 46 -0.41 17.11 -6.97
N GLN A 47 -0.99 18.31 -7.08
CA GLN A 47 -0.27 19.57 -6.85
C GLN A 47 0.32 19.65 -5.44
N ARG A 48 -0.45 19.26 -4.41
CA ARG A 48 0.06 19.17 -3.03
C ARG A 48 1.20 18.18 -2.90
N LEU A 49 1.10 16.99 -3.49
CA LEU A 49 2.16 15.99 -3.46
C LEU A 49 3.45 16.54 -4.09
N CYS A 50 3.35 17.27 -5.20
CA CYS A 50 4.48 17.97 -5.81
C CYS A 50 5.04 19.07 -4.91
N ALA A 51 4.19 19.90 -4.32
CA ALA A 51 4.62 20.98 -3.42
C ALA A 51 5.38 20.45 -2.19
N THR A 52 5.02 19.25 -1.72
CA THR A 52 5.72 18.57 -0.60
C THR A 52 6.93 17.74 -1.01
N GLY A 53 7.25 17.66 -2.30
CA GLY A 53 8.36 16.85 -2.82
C GLY A 53 8.11 15.33 -2.80
N VAL A 54 6.87 14.88 -2.54
CA VAL A 54 6.49 13.47 -2.59
C VAL A 54 6.35 12.97 -4.03
N LEU A 55 5.90 13.84 -4.94
CA LEU A 55 5.78 13.57 -6.36
C LEU A 55 6.71 14.52 -7.14
N ALA A 56 7.60 13.99 -7.97
CA ALA A 56 8.44 14.81 -8.84
C ALA A 56 7.57 15.62 -9.83
N ARG A 57 7.94 16.87 -10.11
CA ARG A 57 7.15 17.75 -11.00
C ARG A 57 7.08 17.19 -12.42
N GLU A 58 8.15 16.56 -12.86
CA GLU A 58 8.28 15.92 -14.18
C GLU A 58 7.30 14.74 -14.30
N ALA A 59 7.09 13.99 -13.20
CA ALA A 59 6.15 12.89 -13.17
C ALA A 59 4.69 13.35 -13.31
N LEU A 60 4.36 14.56 -12.86
CA LEU A 60 3.01 15.13 -12.98
C LEU A 60 2.60 15.36 -14.44
N VAL A 61 3.53 15.83 -15.26
CA VAL A 61 3.29 16.03 -16.70
C VAL A 61 2.95 14.71 -17.36
N ARG A 62 3.72 13.65 -17.06
CA ARG A 62 3.53 12.32 -17.64
C ARG A 62 2.27 11.61 -17.13
N LEU A 63 1.93 11.78 -15.85
CA LEU A 63 0.68 11.31 -15.25
C LEU A 63 -0.57 11.87 -15.97
N SER A 64 -0.45 13.05 -16.56
CA SER A 64 -1.54 13.75 -17.24
C SER A 64 -1.70 13.36 -18.71
N LEU A 65 -0.77 12.59 -19.27
CA LEU A 65 -0.84 12.14 -20.66
C LEU A 65 -2.01 11.16 -20.87
N PRO A 66 -2.63 11.13 -22.07
CA PRO A 66 -3.52 10.05 -22.49
C PRO A 66 -2.86 8.67 -22.36
N ALA A 67 -3.65 7.62 -22.18
CA ALA A 67 -3.12 6.27 -21.93
C ALA A 67 -2.27 5.74 -23.09
N GLU A 68 -2.61 6.13 -24.31
CA GLU A 68 -1.95 5.76 -25.56
C GLU A 68 -0.56 6.38 -25.70
N GLU A 69 -0.32 7.51 -25.02
CA GLU A 69 0.95 8.24 -25.03
C GLU A 69 1.87 7.79 -23.88
N ARG A 70 1.40 6.91 -23.00
CA ARG A 70 2.16 6.42 -21.86
C ARG A 70 3.03 5.22 -22.23
N TYR A 71 4.25 5.22 -21.75
CA TYR A 71 5.14 4.08 -21.81
C TYR A 71 4.80 3.10 -20.69
N PHE A 72 4.28 1.93 -21.09
CA PHE A 72 4.01 0.83 -20.17
C PHE A 72 5.27 0.46 -19.38
N GLY A 73 5.12 0.31 -18.05
CA GLY A 73 6.21 -0.06 -17.14
C GLY A 73 7.18 1.08 -16.79
N VAL A 74 7.05 2.25 -17.42
CA VAL A 74 7.89 3.42 -17.14
C VAL A 74 7.06 4.53 -16.50
N ASP A 75 5.88 4.79 -17.05
CA ASP A 75 5.06 5.89 -16.57
C ASP A 75 4.32 5.57 -15.29
N LEU A 76 4.38 6.53 -14.38
CA LEU A 76 3.57 6.54 -13.18
C LEU A 76 2.09 6.61 -13.58
N THR A 77 1.28 5.75 -12.96
CA THR A 77 -0.17 5.77 -13.09
C THR A 77 -0.77 6.21 -11.76
N LEU A 78 -2.04 6.63 -11.78
CA LEU A 78 -2.73 6.92 -10.53
C LEU A 78 -2.79 5.69 -9.62
N GLU A 79 -3.00 4.50 -10.19
CA GLU A 79 -3.00 3.25 -9.44
C GLU A 79 -1.66 2.97 -8.76
N SER A 80 -0.54 3.11 -9.49
CA SER A 80 0.80 2.89 -8.91
C SER A 80 1.18 3.99 -7.91
N LEU A 81 0.72 5.23 -8.11
CA LEU A 81 0.86 6.29 -7.10
C LEU A 81 0.07 5.96 -5.81
N GLY A 82 -1.17 5.48 -5.94
CA GLY A 82 -1.96 5.03 -4.79
C GLY A 82 -1.29 3.89 -4.01
N ALA A 83 -0.72 2.91 -4.73
CA ALA A 83 0.05 1.83 -4.12
C ALA A 83 1.30 2.35 -3.38
N ALA A 84 2.06 3.26 -3.98
CA ALA A 84 3.23 3.86 -3.35
C ALA A 84 2.86 4.65 -2.07
N LEU A 85 1.80 5.46 -2.13
CA LEU A 85 1.30 6.22 -0.97
C LEU A 85 0.84 5.30 0.16
N SER A 86 0.20 4.17 -0.16
CA SER A 86 -0.22 3.16 0.82
C SER A 86 0.98 2.60 1.58
N HIS A 87 2.05 2.24 0.86
CA HIS A 87 3.30 1.76 1.47
C HIS A 87 3.97 2.83 2.33
N MET A 88 4.05 4.07 1.85
CA MET A 88 4.62 5.18 2.62
C MET A 88 3.90 5.37 3.96
N GLN A 89 2.56 5.24 3.97
CA GLN A 89 1.77 5.34 5.18
C GLN A 89 2.06 4.21 6.17
N ILE A 90 2.20 2.96 5.69
CA ILE A 90 2.57 1.81 6.52
C ILE A 90 3.98 1.97 7.07
N TRP A 91 4.96 2.34 6.24
CA TRP A 91 6.33 2.56 6.69
C TRP A 91 6.40 3.62 7.78
N ARG A 92 5.62 4.70 7.64
CA ARG A 92 5.51 5.72 8.68
C ARG A 92 4.96 5.16 10.00
N ASP A 93 3.98 4.26 9.97
CA ASP A 93 3.46 3.60 11.17
C ASP A 93 4.50 2.63 11.77
N ILE A 94 5.18 1.84 10.94
CA ILE A 94 6.26 0.94 11.34
C ILE A 94 7.38 1.72 12.05
N ILE A 95 7.91 2.78 11.44
CA ILE A 95 8.98 3.61 12.01
C ILE A 95 8.54 4.15 13.38
N ARG A 96 7.32 4.71 13.49
CA ARG A 96 6.80 5.24 14.75
C ARG A 96 6.67 4.18 15.84
N ARG A 97 6.40 2.91 15.49
CA ARG A 97 6.35 1.79 16.44
C ARG A 97 7.75 1.35 16.84
N SER A 98 8.65 1.18 15.88
CA SER A 98 10.02 0.77 16.15
C SER A 98 10.76 1.75 17.07
N VAL A 99 10.47 3.06 16.99
CA VAL A 99 11.02 4.06 17.91
C VAL A 99 10.48 3.92 19.35
N ARG A 100 9.22 3.51 19.51
CA ARG A 100 8.57 3.35 20.83
C ARG A 100 8.97 2.06 21.53
N ASP A 101 9.08 0.98 20.77
CA ASP A 101 9.26 -0.38 21.28
C ASP A 101 10.74 -0.81 21.23
N ALA A 102 11.66 0.12 21.55
CA ALA A 102 13.12 -0.08 21.46
C ALA A 102 13.63 -1.14 22.46
N GLY A 103 13.34 -2.41 22.17
CA GLY A 103 13.90 -3.58 22.83
C GLY A 103 15.19 -4.07 22.15
N PRO A 104 15.82 -5.13 22.71
CA PRO A 104 17.13 -5.62 22.26
C PRO A 104 17.13 -6.30 20.89
N ALA A 105 15.96 -6.62 20.33
CA ALA A 105 15.81 -7.23 19.01
C ALA A 105 15.03 -6.30 18.08
N ALA A 106 15.50 -6.13 16.85
CA ALA A 106 14.81 -5.36 15.83
C ALA A 106 13.43 -5.98 15.54
N PRO A 107 12.32 -5.23 15.68
CA PRO A 107 10.99 -5.77 15.41
C PRO A 107 10.83 -6.10 13.91
N ALA A 108 10.42 -7.33 13.60
CA ALA A 108 10.14 -7.76 12.23
C ALA A 108 8.67 -7.52 11.86
N PHE A 109 8.42 -6.85 10.74
CA PHE A 109 7.09 -6.56 10.21
C PHE A 109 6.87 -7.29 8.89
N LEU A 110 5.62 -7.67 8.60
CA LEU A 110 5.21 -8.21 7.30
C LEU A 110 4.12 -7.33 6.72
N VAL A 111 4.27 -6.96 5.43
CA VAL A 111 3.27 -6.22 4.67
C VAL A 111 2.83 -7.11 3.51
N VAL A 112 1.53 -7.30 3.37
CA VAL A 112 0.89 -8.16 2.37
C VAL A 112 -0.04 -7.30 1.51
N GLU A 113 -0.10 -7.55 0.22
CA GLU A 113 -1.04 -6.90 -0.71
C GLU A 113 -2.30 -7.72 -0.90
N ASP A 114 -3.41 -7.08 -1.28
CA ASP A 114 -4.70 -7.76 -1.45
C ASP A 114 -4.79 -8.71 -2.67
N ALA A 115 -3.71 -8.77 -3.47
CA ALA A 115 -3.56 -9.65 -4.62
C ALA A 115 -2.74 -10.92 -4.31
N CYS A 116 -2.28 -11.09 -3.07
CA CYS A 116 -1.58 -12.31 -2.67
C CYS A 116 -2.51 -13.51 -2.57
N GLU A 117 -1.98 -14.68 -2.85
CA GLU A 117 -2.61 -15.98 -2.56
C GLU A 117 -1.67 -16.79 -1.68
N PHE A 118 -2.23 -17.44 -0.67
CA PHE A 118 -1.47 -18.25 0.28
C PHE A 118 -1.84 -19.72 0.14
N GLU A 119 -0.87 -20.54 -0.25
CA GLU A 119 -0.97 -21.99 -0.20
C GLU A 119 -0.64 -22.47 1.22
N GLY A 120 -1.54 -23.28 1.80
CA GLY A 120 -1.35 -23.89 3.12
C GLY A 120 -2.20 -23.29 4.23
N GLY A 121 -3.05 -24.13 4.80
CA GLY A 121 -3.65 -23.99 6.12
C GLY A 121 -3.45 -25.30 6.85
N LEU A 122 -3.23 -25.28 8.16
CA LEU A 122 -3.33 -26.51 8.95
C LEU A 122 -4.82 -26.86 9.00
N ASP A 123 -5.22 -27.90 8.29
CA ASP A 123 -6.51 -28.56 8.51
C ASP A 123 -6.62 -29.08 9.96
#